data_AF-A0A0D2CCN8-F1
#
_entry.id   AF-A0A0D2CCN8-F1
#
_cell.length_a   1.000
_cell.length_b   1.000
_cell.length_c   1.000
_cell.angle_alpha   90.00
_cell.angle_beta   90.00
_cell.angle_gamma   90.00
#
_symmetry.space_group_name_H-M   'P 1'
#
loop_
_entity.id
_entity.type
_entity.pdbx_description
1 polymer ?
#
loop_
_entity_poly.entity_id
_entity_poly.type
_entity_poly.pdbx_seq_one_letter_code
_entity_poly.pdbx_strand_id
1 'polypeptide(L)'
;MDNAESSVTPRKDLPDTPLSGLPGTKRSGQHFPPPRSTARPGPQNAQSHTSPHTRLQIRALEIENKKLRAEVAKNCQIELRSAKMVEDVRDATERLKNAVLDFRKEQKCIEEDFREEQKCIDLEFQEFQEFNYF
;
A
#
# COMPACT_ATOMS: atom_id res chain seq x y z
N MET A 1 35.33 14.39 5.08
CA MET A 1 34.23 15.36 5.28
C MET A 1 33.67 15.56 3.89
N ASP A 2 32.77 14.66 3.49
CA ASP A 2 32.37 14.52 2.10
C ASP A 2 30.85 14.60 2.05
N ASN A 3 30.39 15.75 1.56
CA ASN A 3 28.99 16.13 1.39
C ASN A 3 28.35 15.24 0.32
N ALA A 4 27.32 14.48 0.70
CA ALA A 4 26.42 13.87 -0.26
C ALA A 4 25.35 14.89 -0.66
N GLU A 5 25.45 15.39 -1.89
CA GLU A 5 24.43 16.21 -2.53
C GLU A 5 23.13 15.38 -2.69
N SER A 6 22.08 15.81 -1.97
CA SER A 6 20.74 15.26 -2.08
C SER A 6 20.05 15.87 -3.30
N SER A 7 19.90 15.10 -4.38
CA SER A 7 19.13 15.49 -5.55
C SER A 7 17.63 15.36 -5.25
N VAL A 8 16.98 16.49 -4.99
CA VAL A 8 15.54 16.62 -4.78
C VAL A 8 14.86 16.56 -6.14
N THR A 9 14.16 15.47 -6.43
CA THR A 9 13.27 15.39 -7.59
C THR A 9 11.95 16.12 -7.31
N PRO A 10 11.43 16.94 -8.23
CA PRO A 10 10.13 17.59 -8.04
C PRO A 10 9.02 16.55 -8.11
N ARG A 11 8.21 16.44 -7.03
CA ARG A 11 6.94 15.71 -7.05
C ARG A 11 6.04 16.33 -8.13
N LYS A 12 5.75 15.57 -9.17
CA LYS A 12 4.72 15.91 -10.14
C LYS A 12 3.40 15.47 -9.54
N ASP A 13 2.63 16.44 -9.06
CA ASP A 13 1.29 16.23 -8.52
C ASP A 13 0.41 15.55 -9.58
N LEU A 14 -0.07 14.35 -9.26
CA LEU A 14 -1.12 13.69 -10.02
C LEU A 14 -2.45 14.41 -9.76
N PRO A 15 -3.34 14.55 -10.76
CA PRO A 15 -4.65 15.14 -10.50
C PRO A 15 -5.47 14.22 -9.58
N ASP A 16 -6.04 14.83 -8.53
CA ASP A 16 -6.91 14.16 -7.57
C ASP A 16 -8.09 13.48 -8.26
N THR A 17 -8.34 12.24 -7.86
CA THR A 17 -9.55 11.49 -8.22
C THR A 17 -10.74 12.15 -7.52
N PRO A 18 -11.85 12.50 -8.19
CA PRO A 18 -12.99 13.08 -7.49
C PRO A 18 -13.74 11.94 -6.78
N LEU A 19 -13.35 11.66 -5.54
CA LEU A 19 -14.18 10.95 -4.57
C LEU A 19 -14.60 11.93 -3.47
N SER A 20 -15.75 12.58 -3.68
CA SER A 20 -16.62 12.87 -2.54
C SER A 20 -18.03 13.17 -3.01
N GLY A 21 -18.98 12.37 -2.52
CA GLY A 21 -20.38 12.55 -2.79
C GLY A 21 -21.24 11.80 -1.80
N LEU A 22 -21.08 12.07 -0.51
CA LEU A 22 -22.15 11.96 0.49
C LEU A 22 -21.76 12.75 1.74
N PRO A 23 -22.53 13.82 2.03
CA PRO A 23 -23.20 13.85 3.31
C PRO A 23 -24.70 14.08 3.13
N GLY A 24 -25.50 13.35 3.91
CA GLY A 24 -26.93 13.58 3.97
C GLY A 24 -27.24 14.92 4.63
N THR A 25 -28.19 15.68 4.08
CA THR A 25 -29.34 16.19 4.85
C THR A 25 -30.39 16.82 3.94
N LYS A 26 -31.65 16.49 4.24
CA LYS A 26 -32.90 17.25 4.05
C LYS A 26 -33.46 17.47 2.63
N ARG A 27 -34.66 16.91 2.50
CA ARG A 27 -35.77 17.27 1.60
C ARG A 27 -35.74 18.75 1.16
N SER A 28 -35.59 18.96 -0.15
CA SER A 28 -36.33 19.99 -0.87
C SER A 28 -36.91 19.32 -2.11
N GLY A 29 -38.23 19.31 -2.18
CA GLY A 29 -38.97 18.74 -3.28
C GLY A 29 -38.80 19.60 -4.52
N GLN A 30 -37.93 19.18 -5.44
CA GLN A 30 -38.11 19.44 -6.85
C GLN A 30 -37.92 18.11 -7.58
N HIS A 31 -39.04 17.41 -7.71
CA HIS A 31 -39.15 16.22 -8.52
C HIS A 31 -39.08 16.69 -9.99
N PHE A 32 -37.85 16.83 -10.52
CA PHE A 32 -37.70 16.97 -11.97
C PHE A 32 -38.19 15.65 -12.58
N PRO A 33 -39.14 15.68 -13.54
CA PRO A 33 -39.50 14.47 -14.26
C PRO A 33 -38.22 13.95 -14.94
N PRO A 34 -38.00 12.63 -14.99
CA PRO A 34 -36.89 12.09 -15.78
C PRO A 34 -36.98 12.68 -17.19
N PRO A 35 -35.88 13.19 -17.76
CA PRO A 35 -35.89 13.71 -19.12
C PRO A 35 -36.48 12.62 -20.01
N ARG A 36 -37.64 12.90 -20.62
CA ARG A 36 -38.27 11.97 -21.55
C ARG A 36 -37.23 11.70 -22.63
N SER A 37 -36.75 10.45 -22.68
CA SER A 37 -35.97 9.98 -23.81
C SER A 37 -36.80 10.19 -25.07
N THR A 38 -36.47 11.22 -25.86
CA THR A 38 -36.97 11.37 -27.23
C THR A 38 -36.27 10.37 -28.17
N ALA A 39 -35.31 9.60 -27.67
CA ALA A 39 -34.75 8.45 -28.37
C ALA A 39 -35.64 7.22 -28.16
N ARG A 40 -36.84 7.26 -28.72
CA ARG A 40 -37.44 6.05 -29.27
C ARG A 40 -37.12 6.07 -30.76
N PRO A 41 -36.04 5.43 -31.24
CA PRO A 41 -36.03 5.03 -32.63
C PRO A 41 -37.28 4.17 -32.80
N GLY A 42 -38.17 4.57 -33.70
CA GLY A 42 -39.23 3.66 -34.15
C GLY A 42 -38.58 2.36 -34.65
N PRO A 43 -39.35 1.27 -34.81
CA PRO A 43 -38.85 0.08 -35.47
C PRO A 43 -38.67 0.40 -36.96
N GLN A 44 -37.64 1.15 -37.29
CA GLN A 44 -37.08 1.14 -38.62
C GLN A 44 -36.41 -0.22 -38.71
N ASN A 45 -36.94 -1.05 -39.61
CA ASN A 45 -36.23 -2.21 -40.14
C ASN A 45 -34.90 -1.71 -40.70
N ALA A 46 -33.89 -1.56 -39.85
CA ALA A 46 -32.53 -1.31 -40.26
C ALA A 46 -32.06 -2.62 -40.88
N GLN A 47 -32.25 -2.74 -42.20
CA GLN A 47 -31.36 -3.60 -42.96
C GLN A 47 -29.94 -3.08 -42.67
N SER A 48 -29.20 -3.84 -41.87
CA SER A 48 -27.82 -3.55 -41.50
C SER A 48 -26.93 -3.66 -42.73
N HIS A 49 -26.97 -2.66 -43.61
CA HIS A 49 -26.06 -2.46 -44.73
C HIS A 49 -24.72 -1.93 -44.22
N THR A 50 -24.16 -2.57 -43.20
CA THR A 50 -22.74 -2.38 -42.86
C THR A 50 -21.95 -2.95 -44.03
N SER A 51 -21.20 -2.10 -44.73
CA SER A 51 -20.31 -2.57 -45.80
C SER A 51 -19.39 -3.68 -45.28
N PRO A 52 -18.94 -4.63 -46.11
CA PRO A 52 -17.99 -5.66 -45.69
C PRO A 52 -16.75 -5.08 -44.99
N HIS A 53 -16.30 -3.90 -45.43
CA HIS A 53 -15.20 -3.15 -44.81
C HIS A 53 -15.53 -2.73 -43.37
N THR A 54 -16.73 -2.20 -43.14
CA THR A 54 -17.21 -1.83 -41.80
C THR A 54 -17.32 -3.04 -40.88
N ARG A 55 -17.76 -4.21 -41.38
CA ARG A 55 -17.83 -5.45 -40.59
C ARG A 55 -16.44 -5.95 -40.16
N LEU A 56 -15.44 -5.85 -41.04
CA LEU A 56 -14.06 -6.21 -40.72
C LEU A 56 -13.47 -5.27 -39.65
N GLN A 57 -13.73 -3.97 -39.76
CA GLN A 57 -13.30 -2.99 -38.77
C GLN A 57 -13.95 -3.23 -37.40
N ILE A 58 -15.26 -3.50 -37.36
CA ILE A 58 -15.96 -3.84 -36.11
C ILE A 58 -15.32 -5.08 -35.47
N ARG A 59 -15.07 -6.14 -36.24
CA ARG A 59 -14.42 -7.35 -35.71
C ARG A 59 -13.01 -7.07 -35.18
N ALA A 60 -12.22 -6.24 -35.86
CA ALA A 60 -10.89 -5.86 -35.39
C ALA A 60 -10.96 -5.12 -34.04
N LEU A 61 -11.88 -4.17 -33.93
CA LEU A 61 -12.13 -3.42 -32.69
C LEU A 61 -12.64 -4.32 -31.56
N GLU A 62 -13.49 -5.30 -31.84
CA GLU A 62 -13.95 -6.28 -30.84
C GLU A 62 -12.80 -7.14 -30.30
N ILE A 63 -11.88 -7.57 -31.18
CA ILE A 63 -10.69 -8.32 -30.78
C ILE A 63 -9.77 -7.47 -29.91
N GLU A 64 -9.53 -6.22 -30.31
CA GLU A 64 -8.72 -5.28 -29.55
C GLU A 64 -9.35 -4.98 -28.18
N ASN A 65 -10.66 -4.73 -28.14
CA ASN A 65 -11.38 -4.51 -26.88
C ASN A 65 -11.28 -5.72 -25.95
N LYS A 66 -11.40 -6.94 -26.49
CA LYS A 66 -11.21 -8.18 -25.73
C LYS A 66 -9.79 -8.27 -25.16
N LYS A 67 -8.77 -7.93 -25.96
CA LYS A 67 -7.37 -7.91 -25.51
C LYS A 67 -7.16 -6.89 -24.39
N LEU A 68 -7.64 -5.66 -24.57
CA LEU A 68 -7.54 -4.60 -23.57
C LEU A 68 -8.23 -4.97 -22.25
N ARG A 69 -9.42 -5.59 -22.31
CA ARG A 69 -10.10 -6.09 -21.11
C ARG A 69 -9.29 -7.14 -20.36
N ALA A 70 -8.65 -8.07 -21.09
CA ALA A 70 -7.78 -9.07 -20.48
C ALA A 70 -6.54 -8.44 -19.83
N GLU A 71 -5.97 -7.41 -20.46
CA GLU A 71 -4.82 -6.66 -19.94
C GLU A 71 -5.18 -5.87 -18.69
N VAL A 72 -6.32 -5.16 -18.69
CA VAL A 72 -6.83 -4.46 -17.50
C VAL A 72 -7.06 -5.44 -16.35
N ALA A 73 -7.70 -6.59 -16.60
CA ALA A 73 -7.91 -7.61 -15.57
C ALA A 73 -6.58 -8.12 -14.98
N LYS A 74 -5.57 -8.33 -15.83
CA LYS A 74 -4.22 -8.70 -15.40
C LYS A 74 -3.58 -7.59 -14.54
N ASN A 75 -3.69 -6.34 -14.95
CA ASN A 75 -3.13 -5.20 -14.23
C ASN A 75 -3.79 -5.03 -12.86
N CYS A 76 -5.12 -5.14 -12.76
CA CYS A 76 -5.82 -5.13 -11.47
C CYS A 76 -5.34 -6.27 -10.55
N GLN A 77 -5.07 -7.46 -11.10
CA GLN A 77 -4.52 -8.56 -10.30
C GLN A 77 -3.10 -8.27 -9.80
N ILE A 78 -2.27 -7.63 -10.63
CA ILE A 78 -0.92 -7.21 -10.26
C ILE A 78 -0.98 -6.15 -9.16
N GLU A 79 -1.83 -5.15 -9.28
CA GLU A 79 -2.04 -4.09 -8.28
C GLU A 79 -2.49 -4.66 -6.93
N LEU A 80 -3.41 -5.63 -6.94
CA LEU A 80 -3.85 -6.29 -5.71
C LEU A 80 -2.70 -7.05 -5.04
N ARG A 81 -1.87 -7.76 -5.83
CA ARG A 81 -0.72 -8.49 -5.30
C ARG A 81 0.38 -7.54 -4.80
N SER A 82 0.64 -6.45 -5.51
CA SER A 82 1.64 -5.48 -5.10
C SER A 82 1.24 -4.77 -3.81
N ALA A 83 -0.04 -4.39 -3.66
CA ALA A 83 -0.57 -3.83 -2.43
C ALA A 83 -0.36 -4.79 -1.25
N LYS A 84 -0.69 -6.07 -1.42
CA LYS A 84 -0.46 -7.10 -0.40
C LYS A 84 1.02 -7.25 -0.07
N MET A 85 1.91 -7.29 -1.07
CA MET A 85 3.35 -7.39 -0.83
C MET A 85 3.90 -6.21 -0.02
N VAL A 86 3.41 -4.99 -0.28
CA VAL A 86 3.80 -3.80 0.49
C VAL A 86 3.36 -3.92 1.95
N GLU A 87 2.15 -4.42 2.19
CA GLU A 87 1.66 -4.69 3.54
C GLU A 87 2.49 -5.76 4.25
N ASP A 88 2.76 -6.89 3.58
CA ASP A 88 3.59 -7.97 4.13
C ASP A 88 5.00 -7.46 4.51
N VAL A 89 5.60 -6.59 3.69
CA VAL A 89 6.90 -5.97 3.97
C VAL A 89 6.84 -5.01 5.16
N ARG A 90 5.77 -4.21 5.26
CA ARG A 90 5.57 -3.29 6.38
C ARG A 90 5.47 -4.08 7.69
N ASP A 91 4.67 -5.13 7.72
CA ASP A 91 4.46 -5.97 8.90
C ASP A 91 5.73 -6.75 9.28
N ALA A 92 6.49 -7.22 8.30
CA ALA A 92 7.80 -7.82 8.56
C ALA A 92 8.80 -6.82 9.15
N THR A 93 8.81 -5.58 8.64
CA THR A 93 9.68 -4.50 9.13
C THR A 93 9.32 -4.11 10.56
N GLU A 94 8.03 -4.02 10.88
CA GLU A 94 7.58 -3.74 12.24
C GLU A 94 8.00 -4.85 13.22
N ARG A 95 7.81 -6.12 12.84
CA ARG A 95 8.26 -7.25 13.65
C ARG A 95 9.76 -7.24 13.88
N LEU A 96 10.55 -6.95 12.83
CA LEU A 96 12.00 -6.85 12.94
C LEU A 96 12.40 -5.71 13.89
N LYS A 97 11.77 -4.54 13.76
CA LYS A 97 12.01 -3.41 14.66
C LYS A 97 11.77 -3.80 16.12
N ASN A 98 10.64 -4.46 16.40
CA ASN A 98 10.30 -4.88 17.75
C ASN A 98 11.31 -5.91 18.28
N ALA A 99 11.67 -6.91 17.47
CA ALA A 99 12.67 -7.91 17.84
C ALA A 99 14.05 -7.29 18.17
N VAL A 100 14.46 -6.26 17.42
CA VAL A 100 15.71 -5.53 17.70
C VAL A 100 15.63 -4.74 19.01
N LEU A 101 14.49 -4.14 19.32
CA LEU A 101 14.29 -3.44 20.59
C LEU A 101 14.32 -4.41 21.77
N ASP A 102 13.63 -5.55 21.65
CA ASP A 102 13.63 -6.60 22.68
C ASP A 102 15.04 -7.15 22.88
N PHE A 103 15.77 -7.43 21.79
CA PHE A 103 17.16 -7.86 21.86
C PHE A 103 18.06 -6.87 22.60
N ARG A 104 17.93 -5.56 22.32
CA ARG A 104 18.71 -4.53 23.01
C ARG A 104 18.36 -4.42 24.48
N LYS A 105 17.09 -4.61 24.83
CA LYS A 105 16.65 -4.63 26.22
C LYS A 105 17.28 -5.81 26.96
N GLU A 106 17.22 -6.99 26.37
CA GLU A 106 17.80 -8.21 26.95
C GLU A 106 19.32 -8.09 27.09
N GLN A 107 20.01 -7.55 26.07
CA GLN A 107 21.43 -7.27 26.12
C GLN A 107 21.77 -6.35 27.31
N LYS A 108 20.99 -5.29 27.54
CA LYS A 108 21.20 -4.38 28.66
C LYS A 108 21.01 -5.07 30.01
N CYS A 109 20.00 -5.94 30.14
CA CYS A 109 19.78 -6.72 31.35
C CYS A 109 20.98 -7.65 31.63
N ILE A 110 21.46 -8.37 30.63
CA ILE A 110 22.64 -9.25 30.76
C ILE A 110 23.89 -8.44 31.16
N GLU A 111 24.11 -7.27 30.57
CA GLU A 111 25.24 -6.40 30.92
C GLU A 111 25.14 -5.81 32.34
N GLU A 112 23.92 -5.63 32.86
CA GLU A 112 23.67 -5.22 34.25
C GLU A 112 23.96 -6.38 35.21
N ASP A 113 23.41 -7.56 34.94
CA ASP A 113 23.63 -8.77 35.75
C ASP A 113 25.12 -9.12 35.84
N PHE A 114 25.85 -9.07 34.72
CA PHE A 114 27.29 -9.34 34.69
C PHE A 114 28.08 -8.32 35.54
N ARG A 115 27.66 -7.06 35.53
CA ARG A 115 28.31 -6.00 36.32
C ARG A 115 28.03 -6.15 37.80
N GLU A 116 26.84 -6.63 38.17
CA GLU A 116 26.50 -6.95 39.56
C GLU A 116 27.29 -8.15 40.06
N GLU A 117 27.37 -9.23 39.27
CA GLU A 117 28.16 -10.41 39.59
C GLU A 117 29.65 -10.07 39.77
N GLN A 118 30.22 -9.25 38.88
CA GLN A 118 31.60 -8.79 39.00
C GLN A 118 31.84 -8.03 40.32
N LYS A 119 30.91 -7.17 40.74
CA LYS A 119 31.02 -6.45 42.02
C LYS A 119 30.98 -7.39 43.21
N CYS A 120 30.12 -8.40 43.18
CA CYS A 120 30.07 -9.41 44.24
C CYS A 120 31.40 -10.16 44.36
N ILE A 121 31.97 -10.59 43.23
CA ILE A 121 33.27 -11.27 43.19
C ILE A 121 34.39 -10.35 43.72
N ASP A 122 34.42 -9.08 43.29
CA ASP A 122 35.43 -8.13 43.74
C ASP A 122 35.34 -7.89 45.26
N LEU A 123 34.12 -7.80 45.80
CA LEU A 123 33.88 -7.66 47.25
C LEU A 123 34.33 -8.91 48.02
N GLU A 124 33.94 -10.10 47.57
CA GLU A 124 34.37 -11.37 48.18
C GLU A 124 35.91 -11.51 48.19
N PHE A 125 36.55 -11.10 47.09
CA PHE A 125 38.01 -11.15 46.99
C PHE A 125 38.68 -10.14 47.94
N GLN A 126 38.11 -8.95 48.09
CA GLN A 126 38.61 -7.95 49.05
C GLN A 126 38.44 -8.44 50.49
N GLU A 127 37.28 -8.97 50.86
CA GLU A 127 37.01 -9.54 52.19
C GLU A 127 37.99 -10.68 52.51
N PHE A 128 38.26 -11.55 51.54
CA PHE A 128 39.23 -12.63 51.69
C PHE A 128 40.66 -12.12 51.92
N GLN A 129 41.07 -11.05 51.22
CA GLN A 129 42.39 -10.46 51.44
C GLN A 129 42.49 -9.81 52.83
N GLU A 130 41.48 -9.05 53.24
CA GLU A 130 41.45 -8.40 54.56
C GLU A 130 41.50 -9.44 55.69
N PHE A 131 40.81 -10.57 55.53
CA PHE A 131 40.83 -11.67 56.51
C PHE A 131 42.18 -12.39 56.62
N ASN A 132 42.94 -12.49 55.53
CA ASN A 132 44.25 -13.18 55.52
C ASN A 132 45.45 -12.29 55.84
N TYR A 133 45.28 -10.97 55.81
CA TYR A 133 46.34 -9.99 56.11
C TYR A 133 46.31 -9.46 57.57
N PHE A 134 45.37 -9.94 58.39
CA PHE A 134 45.35 -9.80 59.86
C PHE A 134 45.73 -11.10 60.56
#